data_AF-A0A8T1VFH8-F1
#
_entry.id   AF-A0A8T1VFH8-F1
#
_cell.length_a   1.000
_cell.length_b   1.000
_cell.length_c   1.000
_cell.angle_alpha   90.00
_cell.angle_beta   90.00
_cell.angle_gamma   90.00
#
_symmetry.space_group_name_H-M   'P 1'
#
loop_
_entity.id
_entity.type
_entity.pdbx_description
1 polymer ?
#
loop_
_entity_poly.entity_id
_entity_poly.type
_entity_poly.pdbx_seq_one_letter_code
_entity_poly.pdbx_strand_id
1 'polypeptide(L)'
;MASPPATSPASNRFALQDVPVVLVANLCSFLTGFDAFNLSHTSSWWGNYFSDGSFWRKCLRGVGENHQESEQLWKKQYAQSRSMLFKGLKVDDRTAELDAFLYWTNEREQRRSDRHFQLTRMGTENFSFDVWFSLLPATEGDKFGGIILGLQSSTRESGRWPHYHQQFVMVSSRGELYCSVLSRKHVVVSDLQPKRWYHLALTYDHDTQQQLVYLDGNNISSEVGPRHHEWGCLTYSQVGTGCITSDTLHCPHRGYIGWYGLHGVVEAFCVWKGVLSQDQVKTLASFGQIPTTRPRASAKPQQAGNSLGTLQLNVQMVKCTRPAEGPTMQLVK
;
A
#
# COMPACT_ATOMS: atom_id res chain seq x y z
N MET A 1 -77.92 -9.92 18.88
CA MET A 1 -76.53 -9.69 19.31
C MET A 1 -75.65 -9.83 18.07
N ALA A 2 -75.19 -8.70 17.53
CA ALA A 2 -74.28 -8.68 16.39
C ALA A 2 -72.84 -8.53 16.91
N SER A 3 -71.96 -9.44 16.52
CA SER A 3 -70.52 -9.37 16.82
C SER A 3 -69.87 -8.19 16.07
N PRO A 4 -68.91 -7.48 16.67
CA PRO A 4 -68.21 -6.40 15.96
C PRO A 4 -67.22 -6.99 14.95
N PRO A 5 -66.91 -6.28 13.85
CA PRO A 5 -65.88 -6.72 12.92
C PRO A 5 -64.50 -6.54 13.55
N ALA A 6 -63.66 -7.58 13.44
CA ALA A 6 -62.27 -7.51 13.83
C ALA A 6 -61.52 -6.53 12.92
N THR A 7 -61.05 -5.42 13.49
CA THR A 7 -60.06 -4.54 12.84
C THR A 7 -58.74 -5.29 12.73
N SER A 8 -58.36 -5.64 11.51
CA SER A 8 -57.02 -6.12 11.18
C SER A 8 -55.99 -5.03 11.50
N PRO A 9 -54.87 -5.32 12.19
CA PRO A 9 -53.82 -4.35 12.38
C PRO A 9 -53.17 -4.08 11.02
N ALA A 10 -53.22 -2.83 10.56
CA ALA A 10 -52.47 -2.37 9.41
C ALA A 10 -51.00 -2.75 9.63
N SER A 11 -50.52 -3.73 8.85
CA SER A 11 -49.11 -4.08 8.83
C SER A 11 -48.39 -2.91 8.17
N ASN A 12 -47.91 -1.97 9.00
CA ASN A 12 -46.95 -0.94 8.60
C ASN A 12 -45.64 -1.64 8.21
N ARG A 13 -45.63 -2.26 7.03
CA ARG A 13 -44.40 -2.66 6.37
C ARG A 13 -43.81 -1.40 5.76
N PHE A 14 -42.93 -0.74 6.50
CA PHE A 14 -42.02 0.23 5.91
C PHE A 14 -41.26 -0.46 4.79
N ALA A 15 -41.55 -0.12 3.54
CA ALA A 15 -40.77 -0.62 2.42
C ALA A 15 -39.47 0.20 2.36
N LEU A 16 -38.35 -0.45 2.05
CA LEU A 16 -37.07 0.25 1.80
C LEU A 16 -37.19 1.32 0.69
N GLN A 17 -38.20 1.19 -0.17
CA GLN A 17 -38.54 2.15 -1.23
C GLN A 17 -39.09 3.48 -0.68
N ASP A 18 -39.59 3.50 0.55
CA ASP A 18 -40.15 4.69 1.21
C ASP A 18 -39.09 5.50 1.96
N VAL A 19 -37.84 4.99 2.03
CA VAL A 19 -36.73 5.69 2.70
C VAL A 19 -36.18 6.78 1.77
N PRO A 20 -36.07 8.03 2.23
CA PRO A 20 -35.45 9.11 1.46
C PRO A 20 -34.05 8.74 0.94
N VAL A 21 -33.80 8.98 -0.34
CA VAL A 21 -32.51 8.69 -1.01
C VAL A 21 -31.32 9.30 -0.27
N VAL A 22 -31.49 10.48 0.33
CA VAL A 22 -30.44 11.15 1.13
C VAL A 22 -30.06 10.34 2.36
N LEU A 23 -31.02 9.72 3.05
CA LEU A 23 -30.74 8.86 4.21
C LEU A 23 -30.03 7.58 3.79
N VAL A 24 -30.44 6.98 2.66
CA VAL A 24 -29.77 5.82 2.08
C VAL A 24 -28.31 6.17 1.73
N ALA A 25 -28.08 7.30 1.06
CA ALA A 25 -26.74 7.77 0.70
C ALA A 25 -25.86 8.01 1.94
N ASN A 26 -26.43 8.63 2.99
CA ASN A 26 -25.72 8.85 4.26
C ASN A 26 -25.34 7.54 4.94
N LEU A 27 -26.26 6.56 5.02
CA LEU A 27 -25.96 5.24 5.56
C LEU A 27 -24.88 4.53 4.74
N CYS A 28 -25.00 4.58 3.40
CA CYS A 28 -24.02 3.97 2.50
C CYS A 28 -22.63 4.64 2.59
N SER A 29 -22.54 5.88 3.06
CA SER A 29 -21.25 6.57 3.23
C SER A 29 -20.36 5.95 4.30
N PHE A 30 -20.94 5.17 5.23
CA PHE A 30 -20.22 4.43 6.28
C PHE A 30 -19.86 3.01 5.89
N LEU A 31 -20.39 2.51 4.77
CA LEU A 31 -20.14 1.14 4.33
C LEU A 31 -18.74 1.03 3.74
N THR A 32 -18.02 -0.01 4.13
CA THR A 32 -16.89 -0.47 3.32
C THR A 32 -17.41 -0.97 1.97
N GLY A 33 -16.54 -1.07 0.98
CA GLY A 33 -16.91 -1.66 -0.29
C GLY A 33 -17.32 -3.12 -0.14
N PHE A 34 -16.81 -3.86 0.85
CA PHE A 34 -17.27 -5.23 1.14
C PHE A 34 -18.68 -5.25 1.74
N ASP A 35 -18.99 -4.34 2.66
CA ASP A 35 -20.33 -4.25 3.24
C ASP A 35 -21.36 -3.93 2.14
N ALA A 36 -21.04 -2.94 1.29
CA ALA A 36 -21.84 -2.61 0.11
C ALA A 36 -21.95 -3.78 -0.87
N PHE A 37 -20.86 -4.54 -1.06
CA PHE A 37 -20.85 -5.68 -1.97
C PHE A 37 -21.77 -6.78 -1.44
N ASN A 38 -21.68 -7.12 -0.17
CA ASN A 38 -22.56 -8.11 0.46
C ASN A 38 -24.01 -7.63 0.45
N LEU A 39 -24.26 -6.37 0.82
CA LEU A 39 -25.59 -5.76 0.85
C LEU A 39 -26.27 -5.80 -0.53
N SER A 40 -25.51 -5.57 -1.60
CA SER A 40 -26.01 -5.63 -2.98
C SER A 40 -26.52 -7.02 -3.41
N HIS A 41 -26.20 -8.08 -2.68
CA HIS A 41 -26.67 -9.45 -2.95
C HIS A 41 -27.84 -9.87 -2.05
N THR A 42 -28.31 -8.99 -1.15
CA THR A 42 -29.40 -9.32 -0.21
C THR A 42 -30.79 -9.11 -0.80
N SER A 43 -30.95 -8.21 -1.78
CA SER A 43 -32.22 -7.92 -2.44
C SER A 43 -32.00 -7.25 -3.81
N SER A 44 -33.01 -7.31 -4.68
CA SER A 44 -32.98 -6.62 -5.98
C SER A 44 -32.87 -5.09 -5.84
N TRP A 45 -33.45 -4.52 -4.79
CA TRP A 45 -33.38 -3.08 -4.53
C TRP A 45 -31.93 -2.62 -4.25
N TRP A 46 -31.23 -3.31 -3.34
CA TRP A 46 -29.81 -3.04 -3.08
C TRP A 46 -28.92 -3.39 -4.28
N GLY A 47 -29.27 -4.44 -5.02
CA GLY A 47 -28.59 -4.80 -6.26
C GLY A 47 -28.61 -3.67 -7.29
N ASN A 48 -29.77 -3.04 -7.47
CA ASN A 48 -29.94 -1.88 -8.35
C ASN A 48 -29.32 -0.61 -7.79
N TYR A 49 -29.38 -0.37 -6.47
CA TYR A 49 -28.74 0.81 -5.87
C TYR A 49 -27.22 0.79 -6.08
N PHE A 50 -26.58 -0.36 -5.84
CA PHE A 50 -25.14 -0.54 -6.03
C PHE A 50 -24.76 -0.96 -7.45
N SER A 51 -25.66 -0.88 -8.44
CA SER A 51 -25.24 -1.01 -9.84
C SER A 51 -24.58 0.27 -10.36
N ASP A 52 -24.81 1.41 -9.71
CA ASP A 52 -24.10 2.66 -9.98
C ASP A 52 -22.58 2.49 -9.71
N GLY A 53 -21.77 2.82 -10.71
CA GLY A 53 -20.32 2.77 -10.64
C GLY A 53 -19.70 3.82 -9.72
N SER A 54 -20.41 4.88 -9.33
CA SER A 54 -19.88 6.00 -8.55
C SER A 54 -19.32 5.58 -7.18
N PHE A 55 -20.04 4.71 -6.47
CA PHE A 55 -19.63 4.16 -5.19
C PHE A 55 -18.35 3.31 -5.34
N TRP A 56 -18.34 2.39 -6.30
CA TRP A 56 -17.21 1.50 -6.55
C TRP A 56 -15.97 2.26 -7.01
N ARG A 57 -16.16 3.29 -7.86
CA ARG A 57 -15.09 4.18 -8.29
C ARG A 57 -14.49 4.94 -7.10
N LYS A 58 -15.32 5.36 -6.14
CA LYS A 58 -14.82 5.97 -4.89
C LYS A 58 -13.92 5.00 -4.11
N CYS A 59 -14.31 3.74 -3.96
CA CYS A 59 -13.50 2.71 -3.28
C CYS A 59 -12.20 2.37 -4.02
N LEU A 60 -12.18 2.54 -5.35
CA LEU A 60 -11.06 2.22 -6.24
C LEU A 60 -10.27 3.44 -6.73
N ARG A 61 -10.51 4.64 -6.21
CA ARG A 61 -9.80 5.87 -6.63
C ARG A 61 -8.29 5.60 -6.67
N GLY A 62 -7.56 6.16 -7.63
CA GLY A 62 -6.11 5.88 -7.76
C GLY A 62 -5.74 4.65 -8.61
N VAL A 63 -6.68 3.74 -8.93
CA VAL A 63 -6.49 2.77 -10.03
C VAL A 63 -6.75 3.49 -11.36
N GLY A 64 -5.78 3.48 -12.28
CA GLY A 64 -5.78 4.29 -13.51
C GLY A 64 -7.15 4.35 -14.19
N GLU A 65 -7.69 5.56 -14.36
CA GLU A 65 -8.99 5.74 -15.00
C GLU A 65 -8.85 5.54 -16.51
N ASN A 66 -9.25 4.38 -17.02
CA ASN A 66 -9.60 4.28 -18.43
C ASN A 66 -10.98 4.93 -18.60
N HIS A 67 -11.02 6.09 -19.27
CA HIS A 67 -12.21 6.94 -19.43
C HIS A 67 -13.36 6.33 -20.26
N GLN A 68 -13.44 5.01 -20.45
CA GLN A 68 -14.48 4.32 -21.24
C GLN A 68 -15.01 3.03 -20.61
N GLU A 69 -14.81 2.79 -19.31
CA GLU A 69 -15.30 1.56 -18.68
C GLU A 69 -16.74 1.69 -18.17
N SER A 70 -17.63 0.83 -18.69
CA SER A 70 -19.05 0.74 -18.31
C SER A 70 -19.24 0.56 -16.79
N GLU A 71 -20.32 1.12 -16.24
CA GLU A 71 -20.61 1.16 -14.80
C GLU A 71 -20.64 -0.23 -14.13
N GLN A 72 -21.06 -1.26 -14.86
CA GLN A 72 -21.06 -2.65 -14.38
C GLN A 72 -19.65 -3.24 -14.20
N LEU A 73 -18.62 -2.66 -14.80
CA LEU A 73 -17.23 -3.09 -14.61
C LEU A 73 -16.69 -2.69 -13.23
N TRP A 74 -17.08 -1.55 -12.67
CA TRP A 74 -16.46 -1.05 -11.43
C TRP A 74 -16.72 -1.97 -10.22
N LYS A 75 -17.95 -2.49 -10.08
CA LYS A 75 -18.28 -3.48 -9.05
C LYS A 75 -17.44 -4.76 -9.21
N LYS A 76 -17.29 -5.23 -10.45
CA LYS A 76 -16.48 -6.40 -10.79
C LYS A 76 -15.00 -6.16 -10.51
N GLN A 77 -14.47 -5.01 -10.89
CA GLN A 77 -13.12 -4.58 -10.60
C GLN A 77 -12.86 -4.52 -9.10
N TYR A 78 -13.81 -3.99 -8.31
CA TYR A 78 -13.69 -3.97 -6.85
C TYR A 78 -13.57 -5.39 -6.30
N ALA A 79 -14.47 -6.28 -6.73
CA ALA A 79 -14.45 -7.69 -6.33
C ALA A 79 -13.16 -8.43 -6.72
N GLN A 80 -12.50 -8.00 -7.81
CA GLN A 80 -11.25 -8.57 -8.32
C GLN A 80 -9.99 -7.89 -7.77
N SER A 81 -10.10 -6.67 -7.25
CA SER A 81 -8.96 -5.91 -6.74
C SER A 81 -8.33 -6.63 -5.56
N ARG A 82 -6.99 -6.59 -5.47
CA ARG A 82 -6.20 -7.24 -4.42
C ARG A 82 -5.07 -6.33 -3.97
N SER A 83 -4.72 -6.44 -2.69
CA SER A 83 -3.54 -5.80 -2.08
C SER A 83 -2.46 -6.85 -1.86
N MET A 84 -1.22 -6.39 -1.70
CA MET A 84 -0.04 -7.25 -1.57
C MET A 84 0.22 -7.50 -0.09
N LEU A 85 0.02 -8.74 0.35
CA LEU A 85 0.31 -9.18 1.71
C LEU A 85 1.74 -9.71 1.77
N PHE A 86 2.51 -9.12 2.67
CA PHE A 86 3.86 -9.53 3.04
C PHE A 86 3.81 -10.16 4.43
N LYS A 87 4.30 -11.39 4.52
CA LYS A 87 4.51 -12.08 5.79
C LYS A 87 6.01 -12.25 5.99
N GLY A 88 6.60 -11.39 6.82
CA GLY A 88 7.97 -11.56 7.27
C GLY A 88 8.11 -12.88 8.03
N LEU A 89 9.23 -13.56 7.83
CA LEU A 89 9.52 -14.84 8.50
C LEU A 89 9.61 -14.64 10.01
N LYS A 90 9.25 -15.68 10.77
CA LYS A 90 9.33 -15.67 12.23
C LYS A 90 10.76 -15.44 12.71
N VAL A 91 10.92 -14.97 13.96
CA VAL A 91 12.25 -14.65 14.52
C VAL A 91 13.15 -15.89 14.56
N ASP A 92 12.59 -17.05 14.94
CA ASP A 92 13.29 -18.32 15.05
C ASP A 92 13.09 -19.24 13.84
N ASP A 93 12.67 -18.68 12.70
CA ASP A 93 12.46 -19.47 11.50
C ASP A 93 13.80 -19.96 10.94
N ARG A 94 14.09 -21.25 11.15
CA ARG A 94 15.30 -21.94 10.65
C ARG A 94 15.08 -22.58 9.28
N THR A 95 13.91 -22.41 8.68
CA THR A 95 13.63 -22.96 7.36
C THR A 95 14.45 -22.21 6.29
N ALA A 96 14.67 -22.86 5.15
CA ALA A 96 15.26 -22.22 3.99
C ALA A 96 14.28 -21.26 3.27
N GLU A 97 13.15 -20.93 3.90
CA GLU A 97 12.16 -20.04 3.31
C GLU A 97 12.71 -18.61 3.17
N LEU A 98 12.20 -17.92 2.16
CA LEU A 98 12.55 -16.55 1.85
C LEU A 98 11.39 -15.64 2.25
N ASP A 99 11.68 -14.47 2.82
CA ASP A 99 10.66 -13.46 3.08
C ASP A 99 9.91 -13.08 1.79
N ALA A 100 8.68 -12.61 1.94
CA ALA A 100 7.94 -12.05 0.83
C ALA A 100 8.62 -10.79 0.29
N PHE A 101 8.81 -10.70 -1.02
CA PHE A 101 9.33 -9.50 -1.67
C PHE A 101 8.86 -9.36 -3.11
N LEU A 102 8.99 -8.15 -3.65
CA LEU A 102 8.82 -7.87 -5.07
C LEU A 102 9.78 -6.81 -5.57
N TYR A 103 9.86 -6.70 -6.89
CA TYR A 103 10.57 -5.64 -7.58
C TYR A 103 9.59 -4.65 -8.24
N TRP A 104 10.01 -3.39 -8.35
CA TRP A 104 9.31 -2.42 -9.18
C TRP A 104 9.41 -2.75 -10.66
N THR A 105 8.33 -2.51 -11.40
CA THR A 105 8.30 -2.61 -12.86
C THR A 105 8.29 -1.22 -13.50
N ASN A 106 9.00 -1.08 -14.62
CA ASN A 106 9.00 0.16 -15.39
C ASN A 106 7.63 0.39 -16.05
N GLU A 107 7.08 1.61 -15.96
CA GLU A 107 5.83 1.94 -16.68
C GLU A 107 6.06 2.32 -18.16
N ARG A 108 7.26 2.78 -18.55
CA ARG A 108 7.50 3.39 -19.87
C ARG A 108 8.49 2.70 -20.81
N GLU A 109 9.17 1.62 -20.44
CA GLU A 109 10.17 1.03 -21.37
C GLU A 109 10.19 -0.50 -21.38
N GLN A 110 9.76 -1.04 -22.53
CA GLN A 110 10.14 -2.33 -23.11
C GLN A 110 11.61 -2.36 -23.56
N ARG A 111 12.54 -1.74 -22.81
CA ARG A 111 13.95 -2.03 -23.01
C ARG A 111 14.19 -3.45 -22.51
N ARG A 112 14.33 -4.38 -23.47
CA ARG A 112 14.47 -5.84 -23.30
C ARG A 112 15.56 -6.31 -22.32
N SER A 113 16.37 -5.42 -21.74
CA SER A 113 17.54 -5.77 -20.93
C SER A 113 17.31 -5.74 -19.42
N ASP A 114 16.47 -4.85 -18.88
CA ASP A 114 16.27 -4.75 -17.43
C ASP A 114 14.93 -5.35 -17.01
N ARG A 115 14.99 -6.41 -16.20
CA ARG A 115 13.80 -7.11 -15.71
C ARG A 115 13.01 -6.28 -14.69
N HIS A 116 13.66 -5.34 -13.99
CA HIS A 116 13.04 -4.51 -12.95
C HIS A 116 13.61 -3.09 -12.92
N PHE A 117 12.86 -2.16 -12.33
CA PHE A 117 13.31 -0.79 -12.07
C PHE A 117 14.29 -0.73 -10.89
N GLN A 118 15.36 0.04 -11.05
CA GLN A 118 16.37 0.26 -10.03
C GLN A 118 16.38 1.74 -9.66
N LEU A 119 16.04 2.06 -8.41
CA LEU A 119 15.96 3.45 -7.95
C LEU A 119 17.32 4.17 -8.06
N THR A 120 18.41 3.43 -7.89
CA THR A 120 19.76 4.00 -7.91
C THR A 120 20.19 4.51 -9.28
N ARG A 121 19.60 3.97 -10.35
CA ARG A 121 19.81 4.44 -11.74
C ARG A 121 19.19 5.79 -12.04
N MET A 122 18.40 6.34 -11.11
CA MET A 122 17.98 7.74 -11.21
C MET A 122 19.16 8.70 -11.15
N GLY A 123 20.41 8.26 -10.86
CA GLY A 123 21.60 9.05 -11.11
C GLY A 123 21.52 10.40 -10.41
N THR A 124 21.72 11.51 -11.11
CA THR A 124 21.59 12.88 -10.57
C THR A 124 20.18 13.46 -10.75
N GLU A 125 19.17 12.63 -11.01
CA GLU A 125 17.78 13.08 -11.17
C GLU A 125 17.08 13.30 -9.83
N ASN A 126 16.18 14.27 -9.81
CA ASN A 126 15.18 14.44 -8.76
C ASN A 126 14.17 13.30 -8.83
N PHE A 127 13.75 12.80 -7.67
CA PHE A 127 12.77 11.72 -7.61
C PHE A 127 11.88 11.84 -6.38
N SER A 128 10.74 11.15 -6.46
CA SER A 128 9.87 10.93 -5.32
C SER A 128 9.39 9.49 -5.34
N PHE A 129 8.97 8.99 -4.19
CA PHE A 129 8.20 7.76 -4.13
C PHE A 129 7.07 7.90 -3.11
N ASP A 130 6.01 7.14 -3.29
CA ASP A 130 4.93 7.05 -2.31
C ASP A 130 4.41 5.63 -2.18
N VAL A 131 3.94 5.30 -0.98
CA VAL A 131 3.46 3.97 -0.62
C VAL A 131 2.25 4.06 0.30
N TRP A 132 1.23 3.26 0.00
CA TRP A 132 0.14 2.96 0.90
C TRP A 132 0.41 1.62 1.58
N PHE A 133 0.55 1.62 2.91
CA PHE A 133 0.82 0.41 3.67
C PHE A 133 0.02 0.34 4.97
N SER A 134 -0.15 -0.87 5.49
CA SER A 134 -0.66 -1.12 6.84
C SER A 134 0.18 -2.20 7.48
N LEU A 135 0.46 -2.03 8.78
CA LEU A 135 1.16 -3.05 9.57
C LEU A 135 0.15 -4.10 10.05
N LEU A 136 0.60 -5.35 10.12
CA LEU A 136 -0.16 -6.41 10.78
C LEU A 136 0.23 -6.48 12.26
N PRO A 137 -0.69 -6.88 13.16
CA PRO A 137 -0.35 -7.08 14.56
C PRO A 137 0.67 -8.22 14.67
N ALA A 138 1.66 -8.08 15.55
CA ALA A 138 2.47 -9.23 15.93
C ALA A 138 1.62 -10.20 16.74
N THR A 139 1.49 -11.44 16.27
CA THR A 139 1.04 -12.57 17.08
C THR A 139 2.25 -13.34 17.61
N GLU A 140 2.04 -14.38 18.42
CA GLU A 140 3.13 -15.13 19.03
C GLU A 140 4.10 -15.70 17.96
N GLY A 141 5.35 -15.22 18.00
CA GLY A 141 6.41 -15.57 17.05
C GLY A 141 6.45 -14.74 15.76
N ASP A 142 5.44 -13.92 15.47
CA ASP A 142 5.46 -12.99 14.34
C ASP A 142 6.23 -11.71 14.69
N LYS A 143 6.88 -11.12 13.68
CA LYS A 143 7.56 -9.82 13.83
C LYS A 143 6.56 -8.69 13.60
N PHE A 144 6.59 -7.66 14.44
CA PHE A 144 5.98 -6.38 14.09
C PHE A 144 6.91 -5.61 13.16
N GLY A 145 6.36 -4.79 12.26
CA GLY A 145 7.15 -3.93 11.37
C GLY A 145 7.85 -4.69 10.23
N GLY A 146 9.06 -4.26 9.88
CA GLY A 146 9.87 -4.79 8.80
C GLY A 146 10.32 -3.74 7.80
N ILE A 147 11.11 -4.18 6.82
CA ILE A 147 11.64 -3.31 5.78
C ILE A 147 10.61 -3.20 4.64
N ILE A 148 10.11 -2.00 4.40
CA ILE A 148 9.19 -1.72 3.29
C ILE A 148 10.00 -1.53 2.00
N LEU A 149 11.15 -0.84 2.07
CA LEU A 149 12.06 -0.65 0.94
C LEU A 149 13.51 -0.89 1.37
N GLY A 150 14.06 -2.01 0.90
CA GLY A 150 15.46 -2.38 1.08
C GLY A 150 16.22 -2.31 -0.24
N LEU A 151 17.40 -1.71 -0.21
CA LEU A 151 18.30 -1.66 -1.34
C LEU A 151 19.62 -2.32 -0.97
N GLN A 152 20.13 -3.20 -1.82
CA GLN A 152 21.30 -4.03 -1.52
C GLN A 152 22.13 -4.38 -2.76
N SER A 153 23.39 -4.79 -2.55
CA SER A 153 24.31 -5.23 -3.61
C SER A 153 24.08 -6.68 -4.05
N SER A 154 23.35 -7.47 -3.26
CA SER A 154 22.99 -8.88 -3.53
C SER A 154 21.51 -9.08 -3.22
N THR A 155 20.80 -9.89 -4.01
CA THR A 155 19.36 -10.11 -3.82
C THR A 155 19.07 -11.15 -2.73
N ARG A 156 17.90 -11.06 -2.09
CA ARG A 156 17.44 -12.05 -1.08
C ARG A 156 17.52 -13.49 -1.61
N GLU A 157 17.04 -13.69 -2.83
CA GLU A 157 16.94 -15.00 -3.48
C GLU A 157 18.28 -15.56 -3.97
N SER A 158 19.33 -14.73 -4.05
CA SER A 158 20.67 -15.22 -4.40
C SER A 158 21.31 -16.06 -3.29
N GLY A 159 20.77 -15.98 -2.06
CA GLY A 159 21.35 -16.61 -0.87
C GLY A 159 22.69 -15.99 -0.43
N ARG A 160 23.19 -14.97 -1.13
CA ARG A 160 24.46 -14.31 -0.81
C ARG A 160 24.25 -13.21 0.21
N TRP A 161 25.24 -13.04 1.07
CA TRP A 161 25.31 -11.88 1.95
C TRP A 161 25.59 -10.61 1.12
N PRO A 162 24.78 -9.54 1.25
CA PRO A 162 25.08 -8.27 0.58
C PRO A 162 26.26 -7.59 1.27
N HIS A 163 27.19 -7.05 0.48
CA HIS A 163 28.29 -6.25 1.01
C HIS A 163 27.82 -4.84 1.36
N TYR A 164 26.93 -4.29 0.52
CA TYR A 164 26.26 -3.01 0.75
C TYR A 164 24.76 -3.24 0.89
N HIS A 165 24.15 -2.65 1.92
CA HIS A 165 22.71 -2.72 2.14
C HIS A 165 22.22 -1.52 2.93
N GLN A 166 21.12 -0.93 2.47
CA GLN A 166 20.46 0.19 3.11
C GLN A 166 18.95 -0.02 3.12
N GLN A 167 18.36 0.18 4.30
CA GLN A 167 16.93 0.15 4.52
C GLN A 167 16.44 1.60 4.42
N PHE A 168 15.86 1.95 3.28
CA PHE A 168 15.42 3.32 2.98
C PHE A 168 14.06 3.62 3.59
N VAL A 169 13.21 2.59 3.71
CA VAL A 169 11.94 2.65 4.44
C VAL A 169 11.81 1.42 5.31
N MET A 170 11.65 1.62 6.62
CA MET A 170 11.55 0.56 7.61
C MET A 170 10.66 0.96 8.77
N VAL A 171 9.94 0.00 9.34
CA VAL A 171 9.32 0.13 10.66
C VAL A 171 10.00 -0.85 11.61
N SER A 172 10.49 -0.37 12.76
CA SER A 172 11.08 -1.24 13.79
C SER A 172 10.01 -2.09 14.49
N SER A 173 10.43 -3.09 15.28
CA SER A 173 9.51 -3.88 16.09
C SER A 173 8.80 -3.08 17.20
N ARG A 174 9.22 -1.83 17.44
CA ARG A 174 8.57 -0.88 18.35
C ARG A 174 7.59 0.07 17.66
N GLY A 175 7.44 -0.01 16.34
CA GLY A 175 6.59 0.92 15.59
C GLY A 175 7.23 2.26 15.30
N GLU A 176 8.56 2.33 15.29
CA GLU A 176 9.29 3.52 14.85
C GLU A 176 9.49 3.45 13.35
N LEU A 177 9.03 4.47 12.62
CA LEU A 177 9.23 4.64 11.19
C LEU A 177 10.56 5.32 10.93
N TYR A 178 11.33 4.74 10.02
CA TYR A 178 12.53 5.30 9.43
C TYR A 178 12.29 5.45 7.93
N CYS A 179 12.48 6.66 7.40
CA CYS A 179 12.35 6.95 5.98
C CYS A 179 13.38 8.01 5.59
N SER A 180 14.47 7.60 4.93
CA SER A 180 15.52 8.54 4.51
C SER A 180 16.43 7.92 3.46
N VAL A 181 16.76 8.70 2.43
CA VAL A 181 17.78 8.42 1.43
C VAL A 181 19.16 9.01 1.75
N LEU A 182 19.25 9.76 2.83
CA LEU A 182 20.48 10.37 3.33
C LEU A 182 21.32 9.37 4.14
N SER A 183 22.56 9.74 4.45
CA SER A 183 23.45 8.93 5.29
C SER A 183 22.97 8.80 6.74
N ARG A 184 22.28 9.83 7.25
CA ARG A 184 21.73 9.82 8.61
C ARG A 184 20.33 9.21 8.58
N LYS A 185 20.11 8.26 9.48
CA LYS A 185 18.79 7.67 9.74
C LYS A 185 18.37 8.04 11.15
N HIS A 186 17.19 8.61 11.26
CA HIS A 186 16.56 8.93 12.52
C HIS A 186 15.09 8.49 12.45
N VAL A 187 14.46 8.36 13.60
CA VAL A 187 13.02 8.06 13.69
C VAL A 187 12.25 9.28 13.20
N VAL A 188 11.47 9.13 12.13
CA VAL A 188 10.63 10.21 11.61
C VAL A 188 9.25 10.22 12.27
N VAL A 189 8.75 9.07 12.71
CA VAL A 189 7.49 8.90 13.45
C VAL A 189 7.60 7.72 14.40
N SER A 190 7.03 7.82 15.59
CA SER A 190 6.93 6.74 16.56
C SER A 190 5.49 6.23 16.70
N ASP A 191 5.33 5.09 17.37
CA ASP A 191 4.02 4.56 17.78
C ASP A 191 3.06 4.26 16.62
N LEU A 192 3.59 3.78 15.49
CA LEU A 192 2.75 3.27 14.40
C LEU A 192 1.89 2.11 14.89
N GLN A 193 0.61 2.15 14.52
CA GLN A 193 -0.41 1.21 14.95
C GLN A 193 -0.64 0.12 13.91
N PRO A 194 -0.89 -1.13 14.32
CA PRO A 194 -1.34 -2.17 13.40
C PRO A 194 -2.75 -1.86 12.86
N LYS A 195 -3.10 -2.47 11.72
CA LYS A 195 -4.44 -2.40 11.11
C LYS A 195 -4.90 -0.97 10.77
N ARG A 196 -3.95 -0.07 10.52
CA ARG A 196 -4.20 1.28 10.03
C ARG A 196 -3.49 1.49 8.69
N TRP A 197 -4.21 2.06 7.73
CA TRP A 197 -3.63 2.55 6.50
C TRP A 197 -2.81 3.81 6.74
N TYR A 198 -1.59 3.80 6.22
CA TYR A 198 -0.67 4.93 6.20
C TYR A 198 -0.32 5.25 4.75
N HIS A 199 -0.34 6.53 4.40
CA HIS A 199 0.30 7.03 3.18
C HIS A 199 1.64 7.64 3.53
N LEU A 200 2.73 7.06 3.02
CA LEU A 200 4.07 7.60 3.18
C LEU A 200 4.57 8.08 1.83
N ALA A 201 5.15 9.27 1.79
CA ALA A 201 5.87 9.76 0.61
C ALA A 201 7.23 10.34 1.00
N LEU A 202 8.20 10.21 0.11
CA LEU A 202 9.49 10.87 0.20
C LEU A 202 9.77 11.57 -1.11
N THR A 203 10.27 12.80 -1.03
CA THR A 203 10.77 13.56 -2.18
C THR A 203 12.22 13.89 -1.96
N TYR A 204 13.06 13.72 -2.99
CA TYR A 204 14.46 14.11 -2.95
C TYR A 204 14.79 14.98 -4.17
N ASP A 205 15.21 16.21 -3.89
CA ASP A 205 15.74 17.17 -4.84
C ASP A 205 17.26 17.05 -4.86
N HIS A 206 17.83 16.64 -5.99
CA HIS A 206 19.26 16.45 -6.15
C HIS A 206 20.03 17.76 -6.20
N ASP A 207 19.47 18.79 -6.85
CA ASP A 207 20.12 20.07 -7.08
C ASP A 207 20.30 20.83 -5.76
N THR A 208 19.28 20.81 -4.91
CA THR A 208 19.30 21.43 -3.57
C THR A 208 19.69 20.48 -2.46
N GLN A 209 19.82 19.18 -2.76
CA GLN A 209 20.05 18.10 -1.80
C GLN A 209 19.00 18.05 -0.67
N GLN A 210 17.77 18.44 -0.99
CA GLN A 210 16.68 18.49 -0.02
C GLN A 210 15.87 17.21 -0.04
N GLN A 211 15.67 16.61 1.13
CA GLN A 211 14.74 15.52 1.36
C GLN A 211 13.55 16.01 2.18
N LEU A 212 12.34 15.66 1.74
CA LEU A 212 11.12 15.85 2.52
C LEU A 212 10.43 14.49 2.69
N VAL A 213 9.91 14.23 3.88
CA VAL A 213 9.13 13.03 4.22
C VAL A 213 7.74 13.44 4.63
N TYR A 214 6.74 12.75 4.11
CA TYR A 214 5.34 13.03 4.36
C TYR A 214 4.64 11.78 4.90
N LEU A 215 3.77 11.96 5.89
CA LEU A 215 2.86 10.92 6.37
C LEU A 215 1.42 11.44 6.33
N ASP A 216 0.54 10.65 5.73
CA ASP A 216 -0.88 10.95 5.54
C ASP A 216 -1.11 12.35 4.92
N GLY A 217 -0.27 12.70 3.95
CA GLY A 217 -0.33 13.97 3.24
C GLY A 217 0.34 15.14 3.94
N ASN A 218 0.89 14.98 5.15
CA ASN A 218 1.53 16.07 5.89
C ASN A 218 3.05 15.90 5.91
N ASN A 219 3.80 16.98 5.71
CA ASN A 219 5.25 16.98 5.88
C ASN A 219 5.60 16.76 7.36
N ILE A 220 6.36 15.72 7.65
CA ILE A 220 6.80 15.34 9.00
C ILE A 220 8.31 15.48 9.21
N SER A 221 9.09 15.63 8.13
CA SER A 221 10.54 15.80 8.21
C SER A 221 11.07 16.52 6.98
N SER A 222 12.03 17.42 7.19
CA SER A 222 12.75 18.16 6.17
C SER A 222 14.23 18.16 6.51
N GLU A 223 15.03 17.54 5.67
CA GLU A 223 16.48 17.46 5.84
C GLU A 223 17.21 17.90 4.59
N VAL A 224 18.44 18.37 4.76
CA VAL A 224 19.36 18.69 3.68
C VAL A 224 20.61 17.84 3.83
N GLY A 225 20.99 17.18 2.75
CA GLY A 225 22.23 16.42 2.71
C GLY A 225 22.35 15.56 1.46
N PRO A 226 23.57 15.09 1.15
CA PRO A 226 23.75 14.18 0.05
C PRO A 226 23.10 12.83 0.37
N ARG A 227 22.67 12.13 -0.68
CA ARG A 227 22.31 10.71 -0.57
C ARG A 227 23.43 9.91 0.07
N HIS A 228 23.05 8.76 0.60
CA HIS A 228 23.98 7.78 1.15
C HIS A 228 25.19 7.56 0.21
N HIS A 229 26.41 7.61 0.74
CA HIS A 229 27.64 7.54 -0.06
C HIS A 229 27.76 6.25 -0.90
N GLU A 230 27.18 5.15 -0.43
CA GLU A 230 27.14 3.85 -1.12
C GLU A 230 26.02 3.74 -2.17
N TRP A 231 25.28 4.81 -2.47
CA TRP A 231 24.11 4.78 -3.36
C TRP A 231 24.38 4.05 -4.69
N GLY A 232 25.54 4.28 -5.31
CA GLY A 232 25.92 3.64 -6.57
C GLY A 232 26.18 2.13 -6.46
N CYS A 233 26.41 1.61 -5.26
CA CYS A 233 26.68 0.19 -5.00
C CYS A 233 25.42 -0.63 -4.72
N LEU A 234 24.27 0.02 -4.53
CA LEU A 234 23.00 -0.62 -4.20
C LEU A 234 22.21 -0.93 -5.49
N THR A 235 22.52 -2.08 -6.07
CA THR A 235 22.03 -2.48 -7.41
C THR A 235 20.63 -3.07 -7.43
N TYR A 236 20.12 -3.55 -6.29
CA TYR A 236 18.81 -4.21 -6.20
C TYR A 236 17.89 -3.45 -5.25
N SER A 237 16.71 -3.04 -5.75
CA SER A 237 15.65 -2.41 -4.96
C SER A 237 14.52 -3.43 -4.74
N GLN A 238 14.35 -3.91 -3.51
CA GLN A 238 13.32 -4.88 -3.14
C GLN A 238 12.30 -4.23 -2.19
N VAL A 239 11.02 -4.41 -2.50
CA VAL A 239 9.90 -4.00 -1.66
C VAL A 239 9.52 -5.17 -0.75
N GLY A 240 9.33 -4.88 0.54
CA GLY A 240 8.90 -5.85 1.55
C GLY A 240 10.02 -6.68 2.18
N THR A 241 11.28 -6.43 1.82
CA THR A 241 12.43 -7.07 2.48
C THR A 241 13.69 -6.22 2.36
N GLY A 242 14.69 -6.52 3.19
CA GLY A 242 16.05 -5.99 3.09
C GLY A 242 16.97 -6.64 4.12
N CYS A 243 18.28 -6.42 3.98
CA CYS A 243 19.27 -6.89 4.95
C CYS A 243 19.54 -5.80 5.99
N ILE A 244 19.83 -6.17 7.25
CA ILE A 244 20.19 -5.27 8.35
C ILE A 244 21.42 -5.79 9.12
N THR A 245 22.28 -4.87 9.56
CA THR A 245 23.50 -5.14 10.35
C THR A 245 23.66 -4.17 11.53
N SER A 246 22.55 -3.70 12.10
CA SER A 246 22.59 -2.67 13.14
C SER A 246 22.44 -3.28 14.53
N ASP A 247 23.33 -2.88 15.43
CA ASP A 247 23.34 -3.23 16.86
C ASP A 247 22.42 -2.35 17.71
N THR A 248 21.95 -1.24 17.15
CA THR A 248 21.17 -0.20 17.83
C THR A 248 19.68 -0.26 17.49
N LEU A 249 19.32 -0.84 16.35
CA LEU A 249 17.93 -0.92 15.90
C LEU A 249 17.19 -2.14 16.46
N HIS A 250 15.91 -1.95 16.80
CA HIS A 250 15.01 -3.02 17.26
C HIS A 250 14.38 -3.75 16.06
N CYS A 251 15.18 -4.49 15.31
CA CYS A 251 14.78 -4.97 13.97
C CYS A 251 15.25 -6.40 13.69
N PRO A 252 14.52 -7.44 14.15
CA PRO A 252 13.33 -7.38 15.00
C PRO A 252 13.66 -7.23 16.49
N HIS A 253 14.90 -7.52 16.88
CA HIS A 253 15.43 -7.27 18.22
C HIS A 253 16.79 -6.59 18.11
N ARG A 254 17.26 -6.04 19.22
CA ARG A 254 18.57 -5.40 19.28
C ARG A 254 19.66 -6.40 18.89
N GLY A 255 20.63 -5.97 18.09
CA GLY A 255 21.74 -6.82 17.64
C GLY A 255 21.39 -7.82 16.53
N TYR A 256 20.19 -7.79 15.97
CA TYR A 256 19.86 -8.67 14.86
C TYR A 256 20.64 -8.34 13.60
N ILE A 257 21.14 -9.40 12.96
CA ILE A 257 21.88 -9.35 11.71
C ILE A 257 21.23 -10.34 10.75
N GLY A 258 20.74 -9.86 9.61
CA GLY A 258 20.09 -10.73 8.63
C GLY A 258 19.05 -10.03 7.78
N TRP A 259 18.20 -10.84 7.14
CA TRP A 259 17.10 -10.33 6.33
C TRP A 259 15.87 -10.07 7.19
N TYR A 260 15.21 -8.94 6.98
CA TYR A 260 14.04 -8.54 7.75
C TYR A 260 12.86 -8.21 6.83
N GLY A 261 12.00 -9.21 6.62
CA GLY A 261 10.77 -9.08 5.84
C GLY A 261 9.70 -8.24 6.52
N LEU A 262 8.93 -7.53 5.71
CA LEU A 262 7.74 -6.79 6.11
C LEU A 262 6.64 -7.73 6.58
N HIS A 263 6.06 -7.44 7.74
CA HIS A 263 4.83 -8.05 8.22
C HIS A 263 3.68 -7.04 8.09
N GLY A 264 3.06 -7.00 6.91
CA GLY A 264 2.15 -5.93 6.53
C GLY A 264 1.49 -6.10 5.17
N VAL A 265 0.62 -5.15 4.83
CA VAL A 265 -0.08 -5.08 3.55
C VAL A 265 0.35 -3.80 2.83
N VAL A 266 0.64 -3.90 1.53
CA VAL A 266 0.91 -2.74 0.65
C VAL A 266 -0.16 -2.69 -0.43
N GLU A 267 -0.78 -1.52 -0.60
CA GLU A 267 -1.80 -1.29 -1.62
C GLU A 267 -1.19 -0.88 -2.96
N ALA A 268 -0.27 0.08 -2.91
CA ALA A 268 0.43 0.65 -4.05
C ALA A 268 1.79 1.19 -3.57
N PHE A 269 2.82 1.06 -4.41
CA PHE A 269 4.12 1.68 -4.19
C PHE A 269 4.66 2.16 -5.53
N CYS A 270 4.73 3.47 -5.71
CA CYS A 270 5.07 4.13 -6.96
C CYS A 270 6.34 4.97 -6.80
N VAL A 271 7.11 5.05 -7.89
CA VAL A 271 8.26 5.96 -8.02
C VAL A 271 7.93 6.99 -9.09
N TRP A 272 8.16 8.25 -8.79
CA TRP A 272 7.84 9.39 -9.63
C TRP A 272 9.12 10.08 -10.11
N LYS A 273 9.06 10.65 -11.32
CA LYS A 273 10.12 11.53 -11.81
C LYS A 273 9.90 12.93 -11.22
N GLY A 274 10.94 13.49 -10.61
CA GLY A 274 10.89 14.83 -10.01
C GLY A 274 10.42 14.84 -8.55
N VAL A 275 10.36 16.06 -8.01
CA VAL A 275 9.91 16.36 -6.64
C VAL A 275 8.40 16.58 -6.66
N LEU A 276 7.64 15.74 -5.96
CA LEU A 276 6.20 15.96 -5.79
C LEU A 276 5.96 17.18 -4.89
N SER A 277 5.00 18.02 -5.28
CA SER A 277 4.56 19.13 -4.43
C SER A 277 3.71 18.64 -3.25
N GLN A 278 3.62 19.46 -2.20
CA GLN A 278 2.76 19.19 -1.05
C GLN A 278 1.29 18.91 -1.43
N ASP A 279 0.75 19.60 -2.44
CA ASP A 279 -0.63 19.38 -2.93
C ASP A 279 -0.77 18.07 -3.71
N GLN A 280 0.25 17.71 -4.49
CA GLN A 280 0.31 16.41 -5.15
C GLN A 280 0.37 15.27 -4.12
N VAL A 281 1.19 15.42 -3.07
CA VAL A 281 1.26 14.43 -1.98
C VAL A 281 -0.07 14.32 -1.23
N LYS A 282 -0.74 15.43 -0.92
CA LYS A 282 -2.10 15.41 -0.33
C LYS A 282 -3.12 14.72 -1.23
N THR A 283 -3.02 14.93 -2.54
CA THR A 283 -3.88 14.27 -3.51
C THR A 283 -3.68 12.75 -3.44
N LEU A 284 -2.44 12.26 -3.46
CA LEU A 284 -2.11 10.83 -3.31
C LEU A 284 -2.53 10.26 -1.94
N ALA A 285 -2.38 11.04 -0.87
CA ALA A 285 -2.82 10.69 0.50
C ALA A 285 -4.33 10.60 0.66
N SER A 286 -5.10 11.20 -0.24
CA SER A 286 -6.55 11.02 -0.35
C SER A 286 -6.94 9.89 -1.31
N PHE A 287 -5.96 9.08 -1.74
CA PHE A 287 -6.09 8.03 -2.76
C PHE A 287 -6.52 8.60 -4.13
N GLY A 288 -6.21 9.87 -4.40
CA GLY A 288 -6.47 10.55 -5.67
C GLY A 288 -5.40 10.27 -6.73
N GLN A 289 -5.63 10.76 -7.94
CA GLN A 289 -4.68 10.67 -9.05
C GLN A 289 -4.04 12.02 -9.34
N ILE A 290 -2.76 12.02 -9.72
CA ILE A 290 -2.07 13.21 -10.23
C ILE A 290 -2.24 13.21 -11.76
N PRO A 291 -3.01 14.14 -12.35
CA PRO A 291 -3.43 14.04 -13.76
C PRO A 291 -2.29 14.11 -14.79
N THR A 292 -1.23 14.85 -14.46
CA THR A 292 -0.17 15.21 -15.43
C THR A 292 1.06 14.32 -15.37
N THR A 293 1.17 13.47 -14.35
CA THR A 293 2.40 12.72 -14.06
C THR A 293 2.03 11.26 -13.95
N ARG A 294 2.59 10.42 -14.82
CA ARG A 294 2.56 8.97 -14.62
C ARG A 294 3.79 8.55 -13.80
N PRO A 295 3.66 7.56 -12.91
CA PRO A 295 4.82 7.05 -12.21
C PRO A 295 5.81 6.42 -13.19
N ARG A 296 7.09 6.49 -12.86
CA ARG A 296 8.17 5.86 -13.64
C ARG A 296 8.21 4.37 -13.40
N ALA A 297 7.85 3.96 -12.19
CA ALA A 297 7.77 2.56 -11.80
C ALA A 297 6.69 2.30 -10.76
N SER A 298 6.17 1.07 -10.73
CA SER A 298 5.14 0.63 -9.79
C SER A 298 5.38 -0.80 -9.31
N ALA A 299 5.05 -1.07 -8.05
CA ALA A 299 5.17 -2.38 -7.42
C ALA A 299 3.97 -3.29 -7.73
N LYS A 300 2.85 -2.69 -8.15
CA LYS A 300 1.61 -3.40 -8.43
C LYS A 300 1.49 -3.63 -9.93
N PRO A 301 1.43 -4.88 -10.42
CA PRO A 301 1.26 -5.14 -11.84
C PRO A 301 -0.08 -4.57 -12.33
N GLN A 302 -0.05 -3.66 -13.30
CA GLN A 302 -1.27 -3.02 -13.81
C GLN A 302 -2.13 -3.94 -14.68
N GLN A 303 -1.62 -5.08 -15.17
CA GLN A 303 -2.39 -6.01 -16.00
C GLN A 303 -1.98 -7.47 -15.74
N ALA A 304 -3.00 -8.33 -15.60
CA ALA A 304 -2.85 -9.79 -15.66
C ALA A 304 -2.57 -10.22 -17.11
N GLY A 305 -1.36 -9.94 -17.58
CA GLY A 305 -0.90 -10.26 -18.94
C GLY A 305 0.49 -10.87 -18.87
N ASN A 306 0.55 -12.20 -18.92
CA ASN A 306 1.68 -13.07 -19.25
C ASN A 306 3.09 -12.46 -19.22
N SER A 307 3.75 -12.54 -18.06
CA SER A 307 5.18 -12.91 -17.86
C SER A 307 5.73 -12.52 -16.46
N LEU A 308 4.96 -12.74 -15.39
CA LEU A 308 5.32 -12.31 -14.03
C LEU A 308 6.20 -13.31 -13.24
N GLY A 309 6.85 -14.28 -13.90
CA GLY A 309 7.46 -15.43 -13.22
C GLY A 309 8.67 -15.16 -12.31
N THR A 310 9.22 -13.94 -12.30
CA THR A 310 10.46 -13.62 -11.54
C THR A 310 10.46 -12.29 -10.79
N LEU A 311 9.33 -11.58 -10.69
CA LEU A 311 9.27 -10.22 -10.13
C LEU A 311 8.72 -10.14 -8.71
N GLN A 312 8.21 -11.24 -8.18
CA GLN A 312 7.71 -11.36 -6.82
C GLN A 312 7.97 -12.77 -6.31
N LEU A 313 8.19 -12.89 -5.01
CA LEU A 313 8.32 -14.17 -4.30
C LEU A 313 7.53 -14.10 -3.00
N ASN A 314 6.76 -15.14 -2.70
CA ASN A 314 5.98 -15.31 -1.45
C ASN A 314 4.99 -14.16 -1.10
N VAL A 315 4.79 -13.19 -1.99
CA VAL A 315 3.77 -12.14 -1.87
C VAL A 315 2.39 -12.74 -2.16
N GLN A 316 1.45 -12.58 -1.23
CA GLN A 316 0.08 -13.07 -1.39
C GLN A 316 -0.84 -11.94 -1.83
N MET A 317 -1.68 -12.18 -2.83
CA MET A 317 -2.69 -11.21 -3.28
C MET A 317 -3.98 -11.40 -2.48
N VAL A 318 -4.28 -10.48 -1.57
CA VAL A 318 -5.40 -10.60 -0.61
C VAL A 318 -6.49 -9.56 -0.83
N LYS A 319 -7.70 -9.87 -0.34
CA LYS A 319 -8.79 -8.89 -0.22
C LYS A 319 -8.69 -8.19 1.14
N CYS A 320 -8.78 -6.87 1.14
CA CYS A 320 -8.88 -6.07 2.35
C CYS A 320 -9.56 -4.73 2.06
N THR A 321 -10.05 -4.06 3.11
CA THR A 321 -10.57 -2.69 3.02
C THR A 321 -9.51 -1.78 2.41
N ARG A 322 -9.90 -0.89 1.48
CA ARG A 322 -8.96 0.01 0.80
C ARG A 322 -8.70 1.30 1.59
N PRO A 323 -7.59 1.99 1.32
CA PRO A 323 -7.35 3.34 1.86
C PRO A 323 -8.50 4.32 1.66
N ALA A 324 -9.16 4.29 0.49
CA ALA A 324 -10.29 5.18 0.19
C ALA A 324 -11.58 4.86 0.99
N GLU A 325 -11.65 3.69 1.62
CA GLU A 325 -12.79 3.26 2.44
C GLU A 325 -12.64 3.69 3.91
N GLY A 326 -11.46 4.17 4.31
CA GLY A 326 -11.20 4.68 5.64
C GLY A 326 -9.81 4.31 6.16
N PRO A 327 -9.47 4.78 7.38
CA PRO A 327 -8.14 4.59 7.95
C PRO A 327 -7.89 3.15 8.43
N THR A 328 -8.93 2.34 8.63
CA THR A 328 -8.79 0.98 9.19
C THR A 328 -8.58 -0.05 8.09
N MET A 329 -7.53 -0.86 8.23
CA MET A 329 -7.25 -1.99 7.36
C MET A 329 -7.79 -3.29 7.98
N GLN A 330 -8.63 -4.00 7.24
CA GLN A 330 -9.16 -5.30 7.61
C GLN A 330 -8.99 -6.29 6.46
N LEU A 331 -8.35 -7.42 6.72
CA LEU A 331 -8.32 -8.55 5.80
C LEU A 331 -9.70 -9.19 5.71
N VAL A 332 -10.13 -9.50 4.49
CA VAL A 332 -11.38 -10.21 4.23
C VAL A 332 -11.05 -11.67 3.97
N LYS A 333 -11.71 -12.56 4.70
CA LYS A 333 -11.54 -14.01 4.58
C LYS A 333 -12.20 -14.55 3.31
#